data_AF-A0A438CST8-F1
#
_entry.id   AF-A0A438CST8-F1
#
_cell.length_a   1.000
_cell.length_b   1.000
_cell.length_c   1.000
_cell.angle_alpha   90.00
_cell.angle_beta   90.00
_cell.angle_gamma   90.00
#
_symmetry.space_group_name_H-M   'P 1'
#
loop_
_entity.id
_entity.type
_entity.pdbx_description
1 polymer ?
#
loop_
_entity_poly.entity_id
_entity_poly.type
_entity_poly.pdbx_seq_one_letter_code
_entity_poly.pdbx_strand_id
1 'polypeptide(L)'
;MMNRGGGPSGIIVVIDRVPDASHPIHGHYKLYILYFTDLRLNQPRYATLPNIMKAKSKVIKKFIPQELNVDIKFDLEVVQVTEPPKRKAGVIVSSVDELIDKLKNEAHVI
;
A
#
# COMPACT_ATOMS: atom_id res chain seq x y z
N MET A 1 -10.28 -48.04 8.44
CA MET A 1 -10.90 -47.22 9.51
C MET A 1 -9.93 -46.11 9.88
N MET A 2 -9.89 -45.02 9.10
CA MET A 2 -9.19 -43.79 9.48
C MET A 2 -10.11 -42.62 9.13
N ASN A 3 -10.59 -42.00 10.20
CA ASN A 3 -11.62 -40.99 10.24
C ASN A 3 -11.04 -39.67 9.70
N ARG A 4 -11.38 -39.29 8.46
CA ARG A 4 -11.15 -37.91 8.00
C ARG A 4 -12.26 -37.06 8.60
N GLY A 5 -12.00 -36.58 9.81
CA GLY A 5 -12.87 -35.66 10.52
C GLY A 5 -13.19 -34.45 9.65
N GLY A 6 -14.47 -34.09 9.61
CA GLY A 6 -14.95 -32.85 9.01
C GLY A 6 -14.29 -31.67 9.70
N GLY A 7 -13.34 -31.04 9.01
CA GLY A 7 -12.83 -29.72 9.36
C GLY A 7 -13.89 -28.66 9.04
N PRO A 8 -13.92 -27.54 9.78
CA PRO A 8 -14.96 -26.54 9.62
C PRO A 8 -14.96 -26.02 8.18
N SER A 9 -16.15 -26.00 7.58
CA SER A 9 -16.51 -25.38 6.30
C SER A 9 -16.37 -23.85 6.36
N GLY A 10 -15.19 -23.37 6.79
CA GLY A 10 -14.84 -21.96 6.82
C GLY A 10 -14.16 -21.56 5.51
N ILE A 11 -14.64 -20.51 4.89
CA ILE A 11 -13.98 -19.85 3.75
C ILE A 11 -12.61 -19.38 4.25
N ILE A 12 -11.53 -20.02 3.79
CA ILE A 12 -10.15 -19.58 4.03
C ILE A 12 -9.81 -18.56 2.95
N VAL A 13 -9.43 -17.35 3.36
CA VAL A 13 -8.93 -16.33 2.44
C VAL A 13 -7.40 -16.35 2.50
N VAL A 14 -6.77 -16.60 1.35
CA VAL A 14 -5.31 -16.54 1.18
C VAL A 14 -4.96 -15.15 0.71
N ILE A 15 -4.01 -14.50 1.40
CA ILE A 15 -3.56 -13.14 1.06
C ILE A 15 -2.05 -13.11 1.05
N ASP A 16 -1.52 -12.57 -0.03
CA ASP A 16 -0.10 -12.37 -0.23
C ASP A 16 0.29 -10.98 0.25
N ARG A 17 1.15 -10.92 1.26
CA ARG A 17 1.87 -9.68 1.58
C ARG A 17 3.12 -9.62 0.72
N VAL A 18 3.39 -8.44 0.15
CA VAL A 18 4.61 -8.18 -0.63
C VAL A 18 5.58 -7.37 0.25
N PRO A 19 6.51 -8.03 0.96
CA PRO A 19 7.68 -7.34 1.52
C PRO A 19 8.68 -6.99 0.41
N ASP A 20 9.63 -6.11 0.71
CA ASP A 20 10.67 -5.61 -0.21
C ASP A 20 11.55 -6.72 -0.85
N ALA A 21 11.45 -7.98 -0.40
CA ALA A 21 12.20 -9.11 -0.92
C ALA A 21 11.27 -10.25 -1.38
N SER A 22 11.02 -10.31 -2.70
CA SER A 22 10.75 -11.44 -3.61
C SER A 22 9.85 -12.63 -3.24
N HIS A 23 9.45 -12.84 -1.99
CA HIS A 23 8.67 -13.99 -1.56
C HIS A 23 7.33 -13.54 -0.97
N PRO A 24 6.20 -13.78 -1.66
CA PRO A 24 4.89 -13.55 -1.08
C PRO A 24 4.70 -14.45 0.13
N ILE A 25 4.42 -13.85 1.27
CA ILE A 25 4.09 -14.59 2.49
C ILE A 25 2.61 -14.93 2.41
N HIS A 26 2.32 -16.21 2.21
CA HIS A 26 0.95 -16.72 2.14
C HIS A 26 0.43 -16.92 3.56
N GLY A 27 -0.52 -16.07 3.98
CA GLY A 27 -1.22 -16.26 5.24
C GLY A 27 -2.59 -16.88 5.03
N HIS A 28 -2.91 -17.93 5.78
CA HIS A 28 -4.28 -18.43 5.90
C HIS A 28 -4.94 -17.74 7.07
N TYR A 29 -6.10 -17.13 6.80
CA TYR A 29 -6.78 -16.41 7.84
C TYR A 29 -8.29 -16.64 7.88
N LYS A 30 -8.87 -16.49 9.08
CA LYS A 30 -10.28 -16.69 9.38
C LYS A 30 -11.08 -15.40 9.12
N LEU A 31 -12.29 -15.53 8.59
CA LEU A 31 -13.15 -14.48 7.98
C LEU A 31 -13.16 -13.02 8.54
N TYR A 32 -12.85 -12.77 9.82
CA TYR A 32 -12.88 -11.41 10.40
C TYR A 32 -11.49 -10.81 10.55
N ILE A 33 -11.09 -9.98 9.58
CA ILE A 33 -9.73 -9.41 9.50
C ILE A 33 -9.75 -8.03 8.89
N LEU A 34 -8.80 -7.21 9.33
CA LEU A 34 -8.46 -5.93 8.73
C LEU A 34 -7.37 -6.11 7.66
N TYR A 35 -7.64 -5.63 6.45
CA TYR A 35 -6.69 -5.68 5.33
C TYR A 35 -6.29 -4.28 4.88
N PHE A 36 -5.01 -4.10 4.59
CA PHE A 36 -4.49 -2.95 3.85
C PHE A 36 -4.18 -3.40 2.43
N THR A 37 -4.63 -2.65 1.43
CA THR A 37 -4.45 -2.99 0.01
C THR A 37 -3.31 -2.19 -0.58
N ASP A 38 -2.38 -2.86 -1.24
CA ASP A 38 -1.34 -2.23 -2.06
C ASP A 38 -1.83 -1.96 -3.50
N LEU A 39 -1.15 -1.06 -4.22
CA LEU A 39 -1.47 -0.70 -5.61
C LEU A 39 -1.41 -1.88 -6.58
N ARG A 40 -0.60 -2.90 -6.30
CA ARG A 40 -0.43 -4.06 -7.18
C ARG A 40 -1.63 -5.03 -7.13
N LEU A 41 -2.59 -4.80 -6.25
CA LEU A 41 -3.73 -5.68 -6.04
C LEU A 41 -4.71 -5.67 -7.23
N ASN A 42 -5.06 -4.49 -7.75
CA ASN A 42 -6.00 -4.36 -8.86
C ASN A 42 -5.79 -3.05 -9.63
N GLN A 43 -6.45 -2.95 -10.79
CA GLN A 43 -6.63 -1.69 -11.50
C GLN A 43 -8.04 -1.16 -11.22
N PRO A 44 -8.20 0.00 -10.55
CA PRO A 44 -9.51 0.54 -10.22
C PRO A 44 -10.34 0.83 -11.49
N ARG A 45 -11.59 0.35 -11.51
CA ARG A 45 -12.50 0.60 -12.63
C ARG A 45 -13.07 2.02 -12.60
N TYR A 46 -13.32 2.60 -13.77
CA TYR A 46 -14.09 3.84 -13.89
C TYR A 46 -15.55 3.63 -13.47
N ALA A 47 -16.07 4.54 -12.65
CA ALA A 47 -17.48 4.53 -12.26
C ALA A 47 -18.34 5.03 -13.43
N THR A 48 -19.39 4.29 -13.76
CA THR A 48 -20.34 4.70 -14.80
C THR A 48 -21.25 5.81 -14.28
N LEU A 49 -21.71 6.70 -15.17
CA LEU A 49 -22.61 7.81 -14.82
C LEU A 49 -23.86 7.36 -14.01
N PRO A 50 -24.53 6.24 -14.35
CA PRO A 50 -25.65 5.74 -13.54
C PRO A 50 -25.24 5.37 -12.10
N ASN A 51 -24.05 4.82 -11.90
CA ASN A 51 -23.54 4.47 -10.58
C ASN A 51 -23.18 5.71 -9.77
N ILE A 52 -22.67 6.76 -10.42
CA ILE A 52 -22.37 8.06 -9.79
C ILE A 52 -23.67 8.71 -9.30
N MET A 53 -24.73 8.72 -10.11
CA MET A 53 -26.04 9.25 -9.71
C MET A 53 -26.64 8.47 -8.53
N LYS A 54 -26.59 7.13 -8.58
CA LYS A 54 -27.02 6.27 -7.46
C LYS A 54 -26.22 6.52 -6.17
N ALA A 55 -24.90 6.74 -6.29
CA ALA A 55 -24.05 7.01 -5.14
C ALA A 55 -24.37 8.38 -4.51
N LYS A 56 -24.65 9.40 -5.32
CA LYS A 56 -25.05 10.74 -4.83
C LYS A 56 -26.35 10.71 -4.03
N SER A 57 -27.30 9.85 -4.42
CA SER A 57 -28.57 9.70 -3.70
C SER A 57 -28.46 8.88 -2.41
N LYS A 58 -27.33 8.22 -2.13
CA LYS A 58 -27.13 7.50 -0.86
C LYS A 58 -26.87 8.49 0.27
N VAL A 59 -27.60 8.35 1.36
CA VAL A 59 -27.42 9.18 2.56
C VAL A 59 -26.08 8.83 3.22
N ILE A 60 -25.21 9.83 3.35
CA ILE A 60 -23.96 9.73 4.10
C ILE A 60 -24.23 10.19 5.53
N LYS A 61 -24.19 9.26 6.48
CA LYS A 61 -24.26 9.60 7.91
C LYS A 61 -22.95 10.27 8.32
N LYS A 62 -23.04 11.48 8.87
CA LYS A 62 -21.91 12.18 9.49
C LYS A 62 -21.98 11.92 10.98
N PHE A 63 -20.87 11.51 11.55
CA PHE A 63 -20.72 11.34 12.99
C PHE A 63 -19.63 12.29 13.47
N ILE A 64 -19.84 12.90 14.63
CA ILE A 64 -18.76 13.58 15.34
C ILE A 64 -18.09 12.60 16.32
N PRO A 65 -16.78 12.70 16.57
CA PRO A 65 -16.07 11.80 17.49
C PRO A 65 -16.74 11.66 18.87
N GLN A 66 -17.39 12.73 19.35
CA GLN A 66 -18.12 12.79 20.61
C GLN A 66 -19.33 11.85 20.63
N GLU A 67 -20.03 11.65 19.51
CA GLU A 67 -21.14 10.70 19.39
C GLU A 67 -20.67 9.24 19.52
N LEU A 68 -19.38 8.98 19.26
CA LEU A 68 -18.76 7.68 19.36
C LEU A 68 -17.99 7.47 20.67
N ASN A 69 -18.01 8.46 21.58
CA ASN A 69 -17.21 8.47 22.82
C ASN A 69 -15.71 8.26 22.58
N VAL A 70 -15.19 8.77 21.45
CA VAL A 70 -13.76 8.69 21.11
C VAL A 70 -13.08 10.03 21.38
N ASP A 71 -12.00 10.00 22.16
CA ASP A 71 -11.14 11.15 22.42
C ASP A 71 -10.03 11.25 21.37
N ILE A 72 -9.80 12.45 20.84
CA ILE A 72 -8.75 12.71 19.84
C ILE A 72 -7.63 13.46 20.53
N LYS A 73 -6.69 12.71 21.09
CA LYS A 73 -5.43 13.24 21.62
C LYS A 73 -4.31 12.92 20.64
N PHE A 74 -3.48 13.93 20.35
CA PHE A 74 -2.29 13.76 19.52
C PHE A 74 -1.06 13.70 20.43
N ASP A 75 -0.33 12.59 20.36
CA ASP A 75 0.93 12.42 21.09
C ASP A 75 2.13 13.01 20.33
N LEU A 76 1.90 13.57 19.14
CA LEU A 76 2.93 14.07 18.24
C LEU A 76 2.62 15.51 17.82
N GLU A 77 3.66 16.35 17.80
CA GLU A 77 3.61 17.74 17.32
C GLU A 77 4.44 17.89 16.04
N VAL A 78 3.88 18.56 15.03
CA VAL A 78 4.59 18.87 13.79
C VAL A 78 5.45 20.11 14.02
N VAL A 79 6.75 19.92 14.26
CA VAL A 79 7.69 21.01 14.58
C VAL A 79 8.07 21.84 13.35
N GLN A 80 8.36 21.19 12.22
CA GLN A 80 8.81 21.88 11.01
C GLN A 80 8.55 21.02 9.77
N VAL A 81 8.24 21.66 8.65
CA VAL A 81 8.17 21.04 7.32
C VAL A 81 9.19 21.74 6.42
N THR A 82 10.15 21.00 5.90
CA THR A 82 11.17 21.50 4.96
C THR A 82 11.16 20.67 3.69
N GLU A 83 11.39 21.32 2.56
CA GLU A 83 11.55 20.61 1.29
C GLU A 83 12.83 19.75 1.31
N PRO A 84 12.81 18.56 0.67
CA PRO A 84 14.02 17.75 0.54
C PRO A 84 15.08 18.48 -0.30
N PRO A 85 16.38 18.17 -0.10
CA PRO A 85 17.45 18.80 -0.86
C PRO A 85 17.27 18.54 -2.36
N LYS A 86 17.43 19.59 -3.17
CA LYS A 86 17.34 19.48 -4.63
C LYS A 86 18.42 18.54 -5.15
N ARG A 87 18.05 17.62 -6.05
CA ARG A 87 18.99 16.71 -6.71
C ARG A 87 20.02 17.53 -7.51
N LYS A 88 21.30 17.17 -7.41
CA LYS A 88 22.37 17.76 -8.23
C LYS A 88 22.08 17.52 -9.72
N ALA A 89 22.46 18.45 -10.58
CA ALA A 89 22.33 18.29 -12.02
C ALA A 89 23.09 17.04 -12.50
N GLY A 90 22.51 16.31 -13.44
CA GLY A 90 23.17 15.17 -14.08
C GLY A 90 24.27 15.65 -15.05
N VAL A 91 25.15 14.73 -15.44
CA VAL A 91 26.22 14.98 -16.41
C VAL A 91 25.92 14.20 -17.69
N ILE A 92 25.99 14.87 -18.83
CA ILE A 92 25.91 14.21 -20.15
C ILE A 92 27.30 13.66 -20.47
N VAL A 93 27.39 12.38 -20.78
CA VAL A 93 28.63 11.70 -21.16
C VAL A 93 28.65 11.43 -22.67
N SER A 94 29.85 11.40 -23.24
CA SER A 94 30.07 11.30 -24.68
C SER A 94 30.26 9.87 -25.17
N SER A 95 30.56 8.92 -24.28
CA SER A 95 30.84 7.53 -24.62
C SER A 95 30.42 6.55 -23.52
N VAL A 96 30.33 5.27 -23.87
CA VAL A 96 30.00 4.17 -22.94
C VAL A 96 31.13 3.96 -21.92
N ASP A 97 32.40 4.11 -22.33
CA ASP A 97 33.54 3.96 -21.42
C ASP A 97 33.53 5.05 -20.33
N GLU A 98 33.19 6.29 -20.70
CA GLU A 98 33.05 7.41 -19.76
C GLU A 98 31.90 7.18 -18.75
N LEU A 99 30.80 6.56 -19.21
CA LEU A 99 29.70 6.16 -18.33
C LEU A 99 30.15 5.12 -17.31
N ILE A 100 30.87 4.08 -17.74
CA ILE A 100 31.35 3.01 -16.86
C ILE A 100 32.33 3.56 -15.83
N ASP A 101 33.23 4.44 -16.24
CA ASP A 101 34.22 5.03 -15.35
C ASP A 101 33.57 5.91 -14.26
N LYS A 102 32.60 6.76 -14.65
CA LYS A 102 31.81 7.56 -13.68
C LYS A 102 30.96 6.71 -12.75
N LEU A 103 30.38 5.61 -13.23
CA LEU A 103 29.58 4.72 -12.40
C LEU A 103 30.41 3.94 -11.37
N LYS A 104 31.64 3.54 -11.72
CA LYS A 104 32.56 2.84 -10.80
C LYS A 104 33.20 3.78 -9.78
N ASN A 105 33.68 4.94 -10.24
CA ASN A 105 34.53 5.83 -9.43
C ASN A 105 33.73 6.86 -8.64
N GLU A 106 32.63 7.39 -9.19
CA GLU A 106 31.86 8.48 -8.54
C GLU A 106 30.56 7.97 -7.89
N ALA A 107 29.84 7.08 -8.58
CA ALA A 107 28.53 6.62 -8.12
C ALA A 107 28.59 5.34 -7.26
N HIS A 108 29.67 4.56 -7.36
CA HIS A 108 29.87 3.28 -6.67
C HIS A 108 28.68 2.31 -6.79
N VAL A 109 28.05 2.26 -7.96
CA VAL A 109 26.85 1.42 -8.20
C VAL A 109 27.21 0.08 -8.85
N ILE A 110 28.40 -0.04 -9.43
CA ILE A 110 28.92 -1.21 -10.17
C ILE A 110 30.33 -1.54 -9.66
#